data_AF-A0A661QAP3-F1
#
_entry.id   AF-A0A661QAP3-F1
#
_cell.length_a   1.000
_cell.length_b   1.000
_cell.length_c   1.000
_cell.angle_alpha   90.00
_cell.angle_beta   90.00
_cell.angle_gamma   90.00
#
_symmetry.space_group_name_H-M   'P 1'
#
loop_
_entity.id
_entity.type
_entity.pdbx_description
1 polymer ?
#
loop_
_entity_poly.entity_id
_entity_poly.type
_entity_poly.pdbx_seq_one_letter_code
_entity_poly.pdbx_strand_id
1 'polypeptide(L)' 'WIQDIIDMPDRLIDLFIQLCLQNNGSLSAGKRSSHFDFLTDEELAAMEQAVKNGYNKVG' A
#
# COMPACT_ATOMS: atom_id res chain seq x y z
N TRP A 1 -2.00 -10.18 5.48
CA TRP A 1 -0.90 -9.22 5.23
C TRP A 1 -0.90 -8.86 3.75
N ILE A 2 -0.21 -7.80 3.30
CA ILE A 2 -0.28 -7.34 1.91
C ILE A 2 0.10 -8.44 0.89
N GLN A 3 1.04 -9.32 1.27
CA GLN A 3 1.46 -10.49 0.47
C GLN A 3 0.32 -11.50 0.20
N ASP A 4 -0.76 -11.49 1.00
CA ASP A 4 -1.93 -12.35 0.78
C ASP A 4 -2.92 -11.74 -0.24
N ILE A 5 -2.74 -10.46 -0.58
CA ILE A 5 -3.63 -9.68 -1.45
C ILE A 5 -3.05 -9.64 -2.88
N ILE A 6 -1.72 -9.51 -3.00
CA ILE A 6 -1.03 -9.43 -4.28
C ILE A 6 0.29 -10.20 -4.27
N ASP A 7 0.57 -10.88 -5.38
CA ASP A 7 1.87 -11.48 -5.69
C ASP A 7 2.84 -10.42 -6.23
N MET A 8 3.47 -9.69 -5.31
CA MET A 8 4.35 -8.56 -5.57
C MET A 8 5.71 -8.77 -4.89
N PRO A 9 6.83 -8.36 -5.51
CA PRO A 9 8.14 -8.36 -4.85
C PRO A 9 8.11 -7.57 -3.53
N ASP A 10 8.72 -8.13 -2.47
CA ASP A 10 8.77 -7.52 -1.13
C ASP A 10 9.20 -6.04 -1.14
N ARG A 11 10.14 -5.67 -2.02
CA ARG A 11 10.62 -4.28 -2.15
C ARG A 11 9.52 -3.29 -2.54
N LEU A 12 8.56 -3.72 -3.36
CA LEU A 12 7.43 -2.87 -3.76
C LEU A 12 6.39 -2.79 -2.62
N ILE A 13 6.25 -3.84 -1.82
CA ILE A 13 5.43 -3.83 -0.60
C ILE A 13 6.01 -2.86 0.43
N ASP A 14 7.33 -2.91 0.66
CA ASP A 14 8.04 -1.99 1.53
C ASP A 14 7.89 -0.54 1.05
N LEU A 15 8.05 -0.31 -0.26
CA LEU A 15 7.84 0.99 -0.87
C LEU A 15 6.40 1.48 -0.66
N PHE A 16 5.40 0.61 -0.86
CA PHE A 16 3.99 0.95 -0.66
C PHE A 16 3.73 1.41 0.79
N ILE A 17 4.20 0.62 1.76
CA ILE A 17 4.06 0.94 3.19
C ILE A 17 4.72 2.30 3.50
N GLN A 18 5.95 2.53 3.04
CA GLN A 18 6.66 3.78 3.25
C GLN A 18 5.91 4.97 2.66
N LEU A 19 5.38 4.84 1.45
CA LEU A 19 4.66 5.92 0.78
C LEU A 19 3.33 6.23 1.47
N CYS A 20 2.62 5.22 1.99
CA CYS A 20 1.45 5.41 2.83
C CYS A 20 1.81 6.14 4.14
N LEU A 21 2.87 5.72 4.84
CA LEU A 21 3.30 6.35 6.10
C LEU A 21 3.71 7.82 5.92
N GLN A 22 4.38 8.14 4.81
CA GLN A 22 4.76 9.52 4.48
C GLN A 22 3.55 10.45 4.24
N ASN A 23 2.37 9.88 3.96
CA ASN A 23 1.17 10.62 3.62
C ASN A 23 -0.02 10.23 4.51
N ASN A 24 0.24 10.11 5.82
CA ASN A 24 -0.75 9.90 6.87
C ASN A 24 -1.66 8.66 6.65
N GLY A 25 -1.09 7.60 6.09
CA GLY A 25 -1.75 6.32 5.84
C GLY A 25 -2.48 6.21 4.50
N SER A 26 -2.28 7.13 3.54
CA SER A 26 -2.87 7.02 2.19
C SER A 26 -1.83 7.21 1.09
N LEU A 27 -2.03 6.58 -0.06
CA LEU A 27 -1.17 6.81 -1.22
C LEU A 27 -1.69 8.01 -2.03
N SER A 28 -0.81 8.92 -2.45
CA SER A 28 -1.24 10.02 -3.32
C SER A 28 -1.50 9.52 -4.75
N ALA A 29 -2.44 10.16 -5.46
CA ALA A 29 -2.80 9.76 -6.83
C ALA A 29 -1.60 9.77 -7.80
N GLY A 30 -0.66 10.70 -7.63
CA GLY A 30 0.57 10.75 -8.43
C GLY A 30 1.51 9.56 -8.15
N LYS A 31 1.73 9.23 -6.87
CA LYS A 31 2.55 8.08 -6.47
C LYS A 31 1.93 6.75 -6.90
N ARG A 32 0.60 6.67 -6.87
CA ARG A 32 -0.17 5.55 -7.41
C ARG A 32 0.14 5.36 -8.88
N SER A 33 -0.07 6.38 -9.70
CA SER A 33 0.13 6.28 -11.15
C SER A 33 1.60 6.11 -11.55
N SER A 34 2.57 6.48 -10.71
CA SER A 34 4.00 6.36 -11.05
C SER A 34 4.64 5.04 -10.64
N HIS A 35 4.14 4.38 -9.59
CA HIS A 35 4.75 3.17 -9.03
C HIS A 35 3.82 1.96 -9.00
N PHE A 36 2.52 2.16 -9.15
CA PHE A 36 1.48 1.16 -8.93
C PHE A 36 0.34 1.27 -9.97
N ASP A 37 0.65 1.67 -11.20
CA ASP A 37 -0.31 1.76 -12.30
C ASP A 37 -0.84 0.39 -12.76
N PHE A 38 -0.09 -0.68 -12.49
CA PHE A 38 -0.48 -2.06 -12.68
C PHE A 38 -1.49 -2.60 -11.65
N LEU A 39 -1.74 -1.85 -10.57
CA LEU A 39 -2.74 -2.19 -9.55
C LEU A 39 -4.12 -1.64 -9.92
N THR A 40 -5.13 -2.49 -9.77
CA THR A 40 -6.52 -2.06 -9.83
C THR A 40 -6.89 -1.19 -8.62
N ASP A 41 -7.97 -0.41 -8.76
CA ASP A 41 -8.53 0.36 -7.64
C ASP A 41 -8.85 -0.51 -6.42
N GLU A 42 -9.34 -1.74 -6.66
CA GLU A 42 -9.72 -2.69 -5.61
C GLU A 42 -8.51 -3.22 -4.85
N GLU A 43 -7.46 -3.65 -5.57
CA GLU A 43 -6.21 -4.11 -4.95
C GLU A 43 -5.56 -2.99 -4.14
N LEU A 44 -5.52 -1.78 -4.69
CA LEU A 44 -4.96 -0.63 -4.00
C LEU A 44 -5.74 -0.32 -2.71
N ALA A 45 -7.07 -0.31 -2.77
CA ALA A 45 -7.91 -0.06 -1.61
C ALA A 45 -7.73 -1.14 -0.53
N ALA A 46 -7.62 -2.41 -0.93
CA ALA A 46 -7.37 -3.53 -0.01
C ALA A 46 -5.99 -3.41 0.65
N MET A 47 -4.96 -3.04 -0.10
CA MET A 47 -3.61 -2.81 0.43
C MET A 47 -3.56 -1.63 1.39
N GLU A 48 -4.19 -0.50 1.06
CA GLU A 48 -4.27 0.65 1.98
C GLU A 48 -4.99 0.30 3.29
N GLN A 49 -6.07 -0.46 3.21
CA GLN A 49 -6.78 -0.95 4.39
C GLN A 49 -5.88 -1.88 5.23
N ALA A 50 -5.11 -2.76 4.59
CA ALA A 50 -4.17 -3.63 5.28
C ALA A 50 -3.09 -2.82 6.01
N VAL A 51 -2.55 -1.75 5.41
CA VAL A 51 -1.58 -0.84 6.05
C VAL A 51 -2.23 -0.14 7.26
N LYS A 52 -3.42 0.43 7.11
CA LYS A 52 -4.14 1.11 8.20
C LYS A 52 -4.42 0.18 9.39
N ASN A 53 -4.89 -1.03 9.10
CA ASN A 53 -5.23 -2.02 10.12
C ASN A 53 -3.99 -2.62 10.79
N GLY A 54 -2.90 -2.80 10.05
CA GLY A 54 -1.63 -3.29 10.58
C GLY A 54 -0.95 -2.24 11.46
N TYR A 55 -0.90 -0.98 11.02
CA TYR A 55 -0.23 0.10 11.75
C TYR A 55 -0.93 0.45 13.07
N ASN A 56 -2.28 0.46 13.09
CA ASN A 56 -3.05 0.68 14.32
C ASN A 56 -2.90 -0.42 15.38
N LYS A 57 -2.26 -1.55 15.06
CA LYS A 57 -1.93 -2.62 16.03
C LYS A 57 -0.51 -2.50 16.61
N VAL A 58 0.32 -1.59 16.09
CA VAL A 58 1.71 -1.38 16.53
C VAL A 58 1.86 -0.07 17.32
N GLY A 59 0.77 0.70 17.48
CA GLY A 59 0.68 1.91 18.31
C GLY A 59 0.02 1.66 19.66
#